data_AF-A0A7K2NYX6-F1
#
_entry.id   AF-A0A7K2NYX6-F1
#
_cell.length_a   1.000
_cell.length_b   1.000
_cell.length_c   1.000
_cell.angle_alpha   90.00
_cell.angle_beta   90.00
_cell.angle_gamma   90.00
#
_symmetry.space_group_name_H-M   'P 1'
#
loop_
_entity.id
_entity.type
_entity.pdbx_description
1 polymer ?
#
loop_
_entity_poly.entity_id
_entity_poly.type
_entity_poly.pdbx_seq_one_letter_code
_entity_poly.pdbx_strand_id
1 'polypeptide(L)' 'AGATMRAKLLCLHHYAGERTARRVRAVWSHLCLGCHYHQYEIGPAYDQVCVWRVEVGELVRELAL' A
#
# COMPACT_ATOMS: atom_id res chain seq x y z
N ALA A 1 8.38 17.12 12.69
CA ALA A 1 7.38 16.82 11.63
C ALA A 1 7.87 15.62 10.83
N GLY A 2 7.03 14.58 10.65
CA GLY A 2 7.43 13.39 9.88
C GLY A 2 7.37 13.64 8.37
N ALA A 3 8.18 12.90 7.60
CA ALA A 3 8.08 12.90 6.14
C ALA A 3 6.67 12.46 5.69
N THR A 4 6.16 13.05 4.60
CA THR A 4 4.87 12.66 4.01
C THR A 4 4.91 11.21 3.55
N MET A 5 3.75 10.56 3.43
CA MET A 5 3.70 9.18 2.94
C MET A 5 4.27 9.07 1.51
N ARG A 6 4.01 10.08 0.66
CA ARG A 6 4.59 10.17 -0.68
C ARG A 6 6.13 10.19 -0.65
N ALA A 7 6.73 10.97 0.26
CA ALA A 7 8.19 11.00 0.44
C ALA A 7 8.73 9.65 0.91
N LYS A 8 8.08 9.01 1.89
CA LYS A 8 8.47 7.66 2.36
C LYS A 8 8.45 6.63 1.23
N LEU A 9 7.41 6.63 0.40
CA LEU A 9 7.28 5.72 -0.76
C LEU A 9 8.28 6.00 -1.89
N LEU A 10 8.80 7.22 -2.00
CA LEU A 10 9.89 7.53 -2.94
C LEU A 10 11.21 6.96 -2.42
N CYS A 11 11.51 7.18 -1.14
CA CYS A 11 12.72 6.68 -0.52
C CYS A 11 12.78 5.14 -0.48
N LEU A 12 11.64 4.46 -0.37
CA LEU A 12 11.56 3.00 -0.26
C LEU A 12 12.29 2.26 -1.39
N HIS A 13 12.35 2.83 -2.60
CA HIS A 13 13.09 2.25 -3.72
C HIS A 13 14.58 2.02 -3.41
N HIS A 14 15.19 2.93 -2.64
CA HIS A 14 16.60 2.83 -2.25
C HIS A 14 16.86 1.81 -1.14
N TYR A 15 15.84 1.48 -0.34
CA TYR A 15 15.99 0.61 0.83
C TYR A 15 15.54 -0.84 0.58
N ALA A 16 14.51 -1.05 -0.24
CA ALA A 16 13.88 -2.35 -0.44
C ALA A 16 13.91 -2.84 -1.90
N GLY A 17 14.55 -2.08 -2.80
CA GLY A 17 14.59 -2.36 -4.23
C GLY A 17 13.29 -2.02 -4.96
N GLU A 18 13.36 -2.07 -6.29
CA GLU A 18 12.27 -1.61 -7.16
C GLU A 18 10.98 -2.42 -7.01
N ARG A 19 11.10 -3.75 -6.98
CA ARG A 19 9.94 -4.65 -6.92
C ARG A 19 9.09 -4.38 -5.69
N THR A 20 9.70 -4.39 -4.51
CA THR A 20 9.02 -4.17 -3.24
C THR A 20 8.45 -2.76 -3.15
N ALA A 21 9.21 -1.75 -3.59
CA ALA A 21 8.74 -0.37 -3.59
C ALA A 21 7.50 -0.15 -4.48
N ARG A 22 7.44 -0.79 -5.66
CA ARG A 22 6.26 -0.74 -6.55
C ARG A 22 5.05 -1.41 -5.91
N ARG A 23 5.23 -2.57 -5.29
CA ARG A 23 4.16 -3.30 -4.58
C ARG A 23 3.58 -2.49 -3.42
N VAL A 24 4.44 -1.92 -2.57
CA VAL A 24 3.99 -1.03 -1.48
C VAL A 24 3.22 0.17 -2.02
N ARG A 25 3.69 0.80 -3.11
CA ARG A 25 2.98 1.93 -3.72
C ARG A 25 1.62 1.54 -4.27
N ALA A 26 1.51 0.37 -4.90
CA ALA A 26 0.25 -0.13 -5.43
C ALA A 26 -0.77 -0.38 -4.31
N VAL A 27 -0.39 -1.14 -3.27
CA VAL A 27 -1.31 -1.43 -2.16
C VAL A 27 -1.69 -0.17 -1.38
N TRP A 28 -0.77 0.78 -1.20
CA TRP A 28 -1.09 2.08 -0.61
C TRP A 28 -2.12 2.86 -1.43
N SER A 29 -1.98 2.92 -2.76
CA SER A 29 -2.95 3.58 -3.63
C SER A 29 -4.33 2.92 -3.56
N HIS A 30 -4.38 1.58 -3.52
CA HIS A 30 -5.64 0.85 -3.39
C HIS A 30 -6.34 1.12 -2.05
N LEU A 31 -5.59 1.14 -0.95
CA LEU A 31 -6.12 1.48 0.37
C LEU A 31 -6.61 2.94 0.40
N CYS A 32 -5.85 3.88 -0.15
CA CYS A 32 -6.30 5.27 -0.24
C CYS A 32 -7.58 5.40 -1.06
N LEU A 33 -7.68 4.72 -2.20
CA LEU A 33 -8.89 4.72 -3.01
C LEU A 33 -10.08 4.13 -2.24
N GLY A 34 -9.89 2.94 -1.67
CA GLY A 34 -10.91 2.24 -0.91
C GLY A 34 -11.39 2.97 0.34
N CYS A 35 -10.54 3.75 1.00
CA CYS A 35 -10.90 4.48 2.23
C CYS A 35 -11.35 5.93 2.00
N HIS A 36 -10.90 6.59 0.92
CA HIS A 36 -11.19 8.02 0.68
C HIS A 36 -12.13 8.28 -0.50
N TYR A 37 -12.15 7.41 -1.51
CA TYR A 37 -12.89 7.65 -2.74
C TYR A 37 -14.05 6.66 -2.88
N HIS A 38 -15.15 6.97 -2.19
CA HIS A 38 -16.43 6.28 -2.39
C HIS A 38 -17.22 6.99 -3.49
N GLN A 39 -16.84 6.77 -4.77
CA GLN A 39 -17.52 7.41 -5.91
C GLN A 39 -19.02 7.03 -6.02
N TYR A 40 -19.46 6.00 -5.30
CA TYR A 40 -20.83 5.49 -5.32
C TYR A 40 -21.37 5.15 -3.92
N GLU A 41 -20.74 5.61 -2.83
CA GLU A 41 -21.02 5.16 -1.43
C GLU A 41 -20.86 3.64 -1.17
N ILE A 42 -20.49 2.88 -2.19
CA ILE A 42 -20.17 1.46 -2.08
C ILE A 42 -18.68 1.35 -1.72
N GLY A 43 -18.42 0.77 -0.55
CA GLY A 43 -17.07 0.46 -0.09
C GLY A 43 -16.39 -0.63 -0.92
N PRO A 44 -15.08 -0.86 -0.72
CA PRO A 44 -14.38 -1.97 -1.38
C PRO A 44 -15.02 -3.31 -1.01
N ALA A 45 -15.06 -4.22 -1.98
CA ALA A 45 -15.60 -5.55 -1.76
C ALA A 45 -14.73 -6.36 -0.78
N TYR A 46 -15.34 -7.32 -0.09
CA TYR A 46 -14.65 -8.12 0.93
C TYR A 46 -13.41 -8.84 0.38
N ASP A 47 -13.53 -9.41 -0.83
CA ASP A 47 -12.44 -10.08 -1.53
C ASP A 47 -11.28 -9.12 -1.85
N GLN A 48 -11.56 -7.89 -2.27
CA GLN A 48 -10.55 -6.85 -2.49
C GLN A 48 -9.80 -6.53 -1.19
N VAL A 49 -10.51 -6.36 -0.08
CA VAL A 49 -9.90 -6.10 1.23
C VAL A 49 -9.04 -7.29 1.67
N CYS A 50 -9.51 -8.52 1.46
CA CYS A 50 -8.72 -9.72 1.75
C CYS A 50 -7.42 -9.77 0.94
N VAL A 51 -7.47 -9.47 -0.35
CA VAL A 51 -6.28 -9.42 -1.21
C VAL A 51 -5.29 -8.36 -0.72
N TRP A 52 -5.77 -7.14 -0.41
CA TRP A 52 -4.89 -6.08 0.11
C TRP A 52 -4.25 -6.46 1.44
N ARG A 53 -5.01 -7.11 2.34
CA ARG A 53 -4.51 -7.57 3.63
C ARG A 53 -3.39 -8.61 3.47
N VAL A 54 -3.55 -9.57 2.55
CA VAL A 54 -2.52 -10.58 2.26
C VAL A 54 -1.26 -9.90 1.71
N GLU A 55 -1.40 -9.01 0.74
CA GLU A 55 -0.28 -8.28 0.14
C GLU A 55 0.48 -7.44 1.17
N VAL A 56 -0.23 -6.73 2.06
CA VAL A 56 0.39 -6.00 3.18
C VAL A 56 1.16 -6.96 4.09
N GLY A 57 0.59 -8.12 4.42
CA GLY A 57 1.24 -9.12 5.27
C GLY A 57 2.51 -9.73 4.65
N GLU A 58 2.56 -9.88 3.32
CA GLU A 58 3.78 -10.25 2.61
C GLU A 58 4.81 -9.14 2.65
N LEU A 59 4.42 -7.91 2.34
CA LEU A 59 5.32 -6.76 2.32
C LEU A 59 5.93 -6.46 3.69
N VAL A 60 5.15 -6.60 4.78
CA VAL A 60 5.66 -6.44 6.15
C VAL A 60 6.71 -7.51 6.46
N ARG A 61 6.51 -8.75 6.02
CA ARG A 61 7.52 -9.82 6.21
C ARG A 61 8.78 -9.57 5.39
N GLU A 62 8.63 -9.13 4.13
CA GLU A 62 9.76 -8.82 3.25
C GLU A 62 10.60 -7.65 3.78
N LEU A 63 9.98 -6.63 4.38
CA LEU A 63 10.65 -5.44 4.91
C LEU A 63 11.20 -5.60 6.33
N ALA A 64 10.85 -6.69 7.02
CA ALA A 64 11.34 -6.98 8.36
C ALA A 64 12.66 -7.78 8.38
N LEU A 65 13.12 -8.22 7.20
CA LEU A 65 14.40 -8.89 6.95
C LEU A 65 15.48 -7.87 6.59
#